data_AF-A0A7S1RTK2-F1
#
_entry.id   AF-A0A7S1RTK2-F1
#
_cell.length_a   1.000
_cell.length_b   1.000
_cell.length_c   1.000
_cell.angle_alpha   90.00
_cell.angle_beta   90.00
_cell.angle_gamma   90.00
#
_symmetry.space_group_name_H-M   'P 1'
#
loop_
_entity.id
_entity.type
_entity.pdbx_description
1 polymer ?
#
loop_
_entity_poly.entity_id
_entity_poly.type
_entity_poly.pdbx_seq_one_letter_code
_entity_poly.pdbx_strand_id
1 'polypeptide(L)'
;RSPASASCHRALPSEALAQAGSVLKQACAGRSLEMVVAPGDIFLLRSAGRLADIGAAGGVFGHVVVATSQPQRICKGTQEADSLRPIWPEDCEEVWRVATIESTRREQGLHESDCIFAVEAGLGTVALVGECSRQGELSAVDCCELVVLWQAPSELRGLVSPGIVQQVVAEMKAKMRQACWRNGPICTSVAIICWQRCLCCAA
;
A
#
# COMPACT_ATOMS: atom_id res chain seq x y z
N ARG A 1 15.37 -32.34 18.39
CA ARG A 1 16.29 -31.21 18.09
C ARG A 1 15.48 -30.21 17.27
N SER A 2 15.07 -29.10 17.89
CA SER A 2 14.30 -28.02 17.26
C SER A 2 15.20 -27.17 16.36
N PRO A 3 14.71 -26.62 15.23
CA PRO A 3 15.45 -25.61 14.49
C PRO A 3 15.25 -24.23 15.13
N ALA A 4 16.36 -23.48 15.20
CA ALA A 4 16.46 -22.18 15.83
C ALA A 4 15.65 -21.11 15.08
N SER A 5 14.98 -20.24 15.85
CA SER A 5 14.39 -18.99 15.41
C SER A 5 15.49 -18.02 14.94
N ALA A 6 15.49 -17.67 13.66
CA ALA A 6 16.35 -16.63 13.14
C ALA A 6 15.74 -15.25 13.46
N SER A 7 16.25 -14.62 14.52
CA SER A 7 16.01 -13.21 14.83
C SER A 7 16.52 -12.34 13.68
N CYS A 8 15.60 -11.70 12.95
CA CYS A 8 15.90 -10.76 11.88
C CYS A 8 15.99 -9.33 12.44
N HIS A 9 17.02 -9.04 13.22
CA HIS A 9 17.42 -7.66 13.52
C HIS A 9 18.74 -7.37 12.82
N ARG A 10 18.67 -6.78 11.62
CA ARG A 10 19.83 -6.16 10.99
C ARG A 10 19.47 -4.73 10.58
N ALA A 11 20.13 -3.77 11.25
CA ALA A 11 19.92 -2.35 11.03
C ALA A 11 20.26 -1.96 9.57
N LEU A 12 19.38 -1.15 8.98
CA LEU A 12 19.49 -0.65 7.60
C LEU A 12 20.44 0.58 7.53
N PRO A 13 21.05 0.90 6.36
CA PRO A 13 22.06 1.96 6.22
C PRO A 13 21.49 3.40 6.26
N SER A 14 22.09 4.24 7.11
CA SER A 14 21.52 5.43 7.77
C SER A 14 21.12 6.66 6.92
N GLU A 15 21.69 6.91 5.75
CA GLU A 15 21.64 8.28 5.18
C GLU A 15 20.47 8.52 4.20
N ALA A 16 20.12 7.53 3.37
CA ALA A 16 18.92 7.61 2.52
C ALA A 16 17.61 7.28 3.28
N LEU A 17 17.73 6.59 4.43
CA LEU A 17 16.65 6.32 5.38
C LEU A 17 16.17 7.59 6.10
N ALA A 18 17.06 8.56 6.33
CA ALA A 18 16.74 9.78 7.08
C ALA A 18 15.78 10.72 6.33
N GLN A 19 15.98 10.90 5.01
CA GLN A 19 15.16 11.83 4.21
C GLN A 19 13.79 11.28 3.82
N ALA A 20 13.69 10.00 3.48
CA ALA A 20 12.39 9.37 3.17
C ALA A 20 11.61 8.97 4.44
N GLY A 21 12.33 8.54 5.48
CA GLY A 21 11.73 8.28 6.80
C GLY A 21 11.21 9.54 7.49
N SER A 22 11.72 10.72 7.14
CA SER A 22 11.24 12.02 7.63
C SER A 22 9.76 12.28 7.27
N VAL A 23 9.31 11.86 6.09
CA VAL A 23 7.95 12.16 5.61
C VAL A 23 6.90 11.30 6.34
N LEU A 24 7.24 10.05 6.68
CA LEU A 24 6.33 9.16 7.42
C LEU A 24 6.42 9.28 8.93
N LYS A 25 7.62 9.53 9.50
CA LYS A 25 7.74 9.88 10.92
C LYS A 25 6.86 11.07 11.30
N GLN A 26 6.58 11.96 10.34
CA GLN A 26 5.63 13.06 10.49
C GLN A 26 4.17 12.66 10.22
N ALA A 27 3.91 11.72 9.33
CA ALA A 27 2.56 11.34 8.92
C ALA A 27 1.77 10.70 10.07
N CYS A 28 2.35 9.71 10.77
CA CYS A 28 1.69 8.99 11.86
C CYS A 28 2.22 9.35 13.26
N ALA A 29 2.78 10.55 13.45
CA ALA A 29 3.34 11.05 14.73
C ALA A 29 2.30 11.08 15.89
N GLY A 30 1.88 9.93 16.38
CA GLY A 30 0.73 9.74 17.27
C GLY A 30 -0.64 9.89 16.61
N ARG A 31 -0.72 9.97 15.28
CA ARG A 31 -2.00 10.11 14.54
C ARG A 31 -2.46 8.78 13.97
N SER A 32 -3.75 8.53 14.11
CA SER A 32 -4.47 7.40 13.51
C SER A 32 -4.34 7.42 11.98
N LEU A 33 -4.16 6.25 11.34
CA LEU A 33 -3.96 6.16 9.89
C LEU A 33 -5.15 6.75 9.11
N GLU A 34 -6.36 6.66 9.67
CA GLU A 34 -7.61 7.25 9.13
C GLU A 34 -7.54 8.78 8.95
N MET A 35 -6.73 9.47 9.76
CA MET A 35 -6.56 10.93 9.70
C MET A 35 -5.52 11.35 8.66
N VAL A 36 -4.73 10.39 8.19
CA VAL A 36 -3.55 10.63 7.37
C VAL A 36 -3.85 10.22 5.93
N VAL A 37 -4.37 9.01 5.72
CA VAL A 37 -4.59 8.42 4.40
C VAL A 37 -5.99 8.71 3.89
N ALA A 38 -6.09 9.07 2.62
CA ALA A 38 -7.34 9.22 1.88
C ALA A 38 -7.28 8.51 0.53
N PRO A 39 -8.43 8.20 -0.09
CA PRO A 39 -8.47 7.73 -1.47
C PRO A 39 -7.69 8.65 -2.41
N GLY A 40 -6.87 8.07 -3.28
CA GLY A 40 -5.96 8.76 -4.18
C GLY A 40 -4.53 8.88 -3.66
N ASP A 41 -4.30 8.72 -2.35
CA ASP A 41 -2.94 8.66 -1.80
C ASP A 41 -2.19 7.42 -2.33
N ILE A 42 -0.86 7.50 -2.35
CA ILE A 42 0.00 6.47 -2.94
C ILE A 42 0.88 5.86 -1.86
N PHE A 43 0.87 4.53 -1.77
CA PHE A 43 1.82 3.77 -0.96
C PHE A 43 2.95 3.26 -1.85
N LEU A 44 4.19 3.53 -1.44
CA LEU A 44 5.42 3.05 -2.06
C LEU A 44 6.03 1.99 -1.15
N LEU A 45 5.94 0.72 -1.52
CA LEU A 45 6.48 -0.39 -0.75
C LEU A 45 7.98 -0.57 -1.06
N ARG A 46 8.82 -0.61 -0.02
CA ARG A 46 10.27 -0.83 -0.14
C ARG A 46 10.61 -2.26 0.27
N SER A 47 10.96 -3.11 -0.70
CA SER A 47 11.44 -4.45 -0.40
C SER A 47 12.88 -4.41 0.14
N ALA A 48 13.11 -5.08 1.28
CA ALA A 48 14.35 -4.98 2.05
C ALA A 48 15.55 -5.79 1.50
N GLY A 49 15.45 -6.45 0.34
CA GLY A 49 16.61 -7.16 -0.21
C GLY A 49 16.37 -8.38 -1.11
N ARG A 50 15.50 -8.28 -2.11
CA ARG A 50 15.50 -9.25 -3.22
C ARG A 50 15.70 -8.55 -4.56
N LEU A 51 16.97 -8.35 -4.91
CA LEU A 51 17.42 -8.00 -6.27
C LEU A 51 17.05 -9.06 -7.34
N ALA A 52 16.49 -10.20 -6.96
CA ALA A 52 16.17 -11.30 -7.88
C ALA A 52 14.84 -11.16 -8.64
N ASP A 53 13.93 -10.27 -8.21
CA ASP A 53 12.64 -10.03 -8.91
C ASP A 53 12.62 -8.70 -9.70
N ILE A 54 13.81 -8.20 -10.05
CA ILE A 54 13.99 -7.07 -10.96
C ILE A 54 13.44 -7.48 -12.34
N GLY A 55 12.22 -7.04 -12.63
CA GLY A 55 11.55 -7.30 -13.90
C GLY A 55 10.13 -7.85 -13.77
N ALA A 56 9.72 -8.38 -12.62
CA ALA A 56 8.31 -8.60 -12.29
C ALA A 56 7.66 -7.33 -11.67
N ALA A 57 8.48 -6.52 -10.99
CA ALA A 57 8.17 -5.21 -10.40
C ALA A 57 9.06 -4.09 -10.97
N GLY A 58 9.25 -4.05 -12.30
CA GLY A 58 10.31 -3.26 -12.96
C GLY A 58 10.20 -1.73 -12.87
N GLY A 59 10.64 -1.15 -11.76
CA GLY A 59 10.93 0.27 -11.55
C GLY A 59 11.90 0.49 -10.37
N VAL A 60 12.65 1.60 -10.38
CA VAL A 60 13.66 1.97 -9.36
C VAL A 60 13.02 2.32 -7.98
N PHE A 61 11.69 2.40 -7.91
CA PHE A 61 10.94 2.97 -6.77
C PHE A 61 10.13 1.97 -5.93
N GLY A 62 10.34 0.67 -6.07
CA GLY A 62 9.57 -0.34 -5.35
C GLY A 62 8.16 -0.53 -5.93
N HIS A 63 7.30 -1.22 -5.19
CA HIS A 63 5.94 -1.54 -5.61
C HIS A 63 4.99 -0.39 -5.23
N VAL A 64 4.19 0.10 -6.20
CA VAL A 64 3.36 1.30 -6.04
C VAL A 64 1.89 0.90 -6.05
N VAL A 65 1.18 1.19 -4.97
CA VAL A 65 -0.27 0.95 -4.87
C VAL A 65 -1.00 2.24 -4.56
N VAL A 66 -2.20 2.40 -5.11
CA VAL A 66 -3.06 3.57 -4.91
C VAL A 66 -4.18 3.23 -3.93
N ALA A 67 -4.33 4.01 -2.87
CA ALA A 67 -5.45 3.88 -1.95
C ALA A 67 -6.76 4.24 -2.65
N THR A 68 -7.78 3.39 -2.49
CA THR A 68 -9.12 3.58 -3.06
C THR A 68 -10.22 3.68 -2.01
N SER A 69 -9.91 3.32 -0.76
CA SER A 69 -10.78 3.54 0.39
C SER A 69 -10.08 4.37 1.47
N GLN A 70 -10.87 4.86 2.42
CA GLN A 70 -10.31 5.27 3.70
C GLN A 70 -9.80 4.03 4.46
N PRO A 71 -8.78 4.19 5.34
CA PRO A 71 -8.36 3.13 6.22
C PRO A 71 -9.46 2.68 7.17
N GLN A 72 -9.53 1.38 7.39
CA GLN A 72 -10.40 0.76 8.37
C GLN A 72 -9.56 0.12 9.45
N ARG A 73 -9.78 0.54 10.69
CA ARG A 73 -9.13 -0.04 11.85
C ARG A 73 -9.71 -1.41 12.15
N ILE A 74 -8.85 -2.39 12.38
CA ILE A 74 -9.18 -3.72 12.88
C ILE A 74 -8.46 -3.90 14.22
N CYS A 75 -9.22 -4.04 15.29
CA CYS A 75 -8.67 -4.24 16.63
C CYS A 75 -8.50 -5.72 16.94
N LYS A 76 -7.46 -6.04 17.71
CA LYS A 76 -7.21 -7.39 18.24
C LYS A 76 -8.41 -7.89 19.04
N GLY A 77 -8.71 -9.18 18.94
CA GLY A 77 -9.83 -9.82 19.63
C GLY A 77 -11.20 -9.61 18.99
N THR A 78 -11.29 -8.93 17.86
CA THR A 78 -12.50 -8.93 17.02
C THR A 78 -12.58 -10.19 16.15
N GLN A 79 -13.78 -10.57 15.69
CA GLN A 79 -13.95 -11.70 14.76
C GLN A 79 -13.14 -11.50 13.46
N GLU A 80 -13.00 -10.25 13.02
CA GLU A 80 -12.20 -9.90 11.86
C GLU A 80 -10.70 -10.06 12.10
N ALA A 81 -10.21 -9.81 13.32
CA ALA A 81 -8.82 -10.08 13.66
C ALA A 81 -8.48 -11.57 13.61
N ASP A 82 -9.44 -12.47 13.87
CA ASP A 82 -9.21 -13.91 13.83
C ASP A 82 -8.84 -14.40 12.42
N SER A 83 -9.41 -13.80 11.36
CA SER A 83 -9.06 -14.15 9.98
C SER A 83 -7.67 -13.62 9.59
N LEU A 84 -7.19 -12.56 10.24
CA LEU A 84 -5.87 -11.95 10.00
C LEU A 84 -4.78 -12.49 10.94
N ARG A 85 -5.12 -13.40 11.85
CA ARG A 85 -4.19 -13.99 12.83
C ARG A 85 -2.86 -14.49 12.23
N PRO A 86 -2.81 -15.10 11.02
CA PRO A 86 -1.54 -15.56 10.43
C PRO A 86 -0.54 -14.44 10.12
N ILE A 87 -1.00 -13.21 9.94
CA ILE A 87 -0.17 -12.04 9.57
C ILE A 87 -0.13 -10.98 10.68
N TRP A 88 -0.78 -11.23 11.81
CA TRP A 88 -0.92 -10.25 12.88
C TRP A 88 0.41 -10.08 13.63
N PRO A 89 1.01 -8.87 13.69
CA PRO A 89 2.26 -8.67 14.41
C PRO A 89 2.10 -8.87 15.92
N GLU A 90 3.08 -9.51 16.57
CA GLU A 90 2.99 -9.91 17.99
C GLU A 90 2.66 -8.73 18.91
N ASP A 91 3.33 -7.59 18.70
CA ASP A 91 3.26 -6.39 19.54
C ASP A 91 2.23 -5.33 19.06
N CYS A 92 1.30 -5.71 18.18
CA CYS A 92 0.27 -4.80 17.67
C CYS A 92 -1.11 -5.10 18.27
N GLU A 93 -1.79 -4.04 18.75
CA GLU A 93 -3.18 -4.09 19.23
C GLU A 93 -4.21 -3.83 18.11
N GLU A 94 -3.76 -3.24 17.02
CA GLU A 94 -4.58 -2.94 15.85
C GLU A 94 -3.77 -3.06 14.57
N VAL A 95 -4.46 -3.38 13.49
CA VAL A 95 -3.97 -3.26 12.11
C VAL A 95 -4.97 -2.44 11.30
N TRP A 96 -4.54 -1.99 10.14
CA TRP A 96 -5.31 -1.09 9.28
C TRP A 96 -5.50 -1.73 7.91
N ARG A 97 -6.74 -1.89 7.49
CA ARG A 97 -7.09 -2.32 6.14
C ARG A 97 -7.30 -1.12 5.25
N VAL A 98 -6.73 -1.13 4.05
CA VAL A 98 -7.01 -0.14 3.00
C VAL A 98 -7.22 -0.86 1.69
N ALA A 99 -8.34 -0.60 1.02
CA ALA A 99 -8.56 -1.10 -0.33
C ALA A 99 -7.63 -0.37 -1.29
N THR A 100 -6.86 -1.11 -2.07
CA THR A 100 -5.86 -0.58 -2.98
C THR A 100 -6.04 -1.12 -4.39
N ILE A 101 -5.52 -0.35 -5.35
CA ILE A 101 -5.31 -0.85 -6.71
C ILE A 101 -3.85 -0.73 -7.12
N GLU A 102 -3.46 -1.64 -7.98
CA GLU A 102 -2.13 -1.65 -8.57
C GLU A 102 -2.13 -2.36 -9.91
N SER A 103 -0.98 -2.41 -10.59
CA SER A 103 -0.84 -3.18 -11.82
C SER A 103 0.53 -3.82 -11.84
N THR A 104 0.52 -5.14 -11.96
CA THR A 104 1.71 -5.98 -12.00
C THR A 104 1.97 -6.46 -13.41
N ARG A 105 3.18 -6.96 -13.66
CA ARG A 105 3.49 -7.70 -14.90
C ARG A 105 3.02 -9.15 -14.85
N ARG A 106 2.61 -9.65 -13.68
CA ARG A 106 2.18 -11.04 -13.46
C ARG A 106 0.74 -11.25 -13.89
N GLU A 107 -0.10 -10.22 -13.72
CA GLU A 107 -1.52 -10.27 -14.03
C GLU A 107 -1.92 -9.16 -14.99
N GLN A 108 -2.82 -9.49 -15.93
CA GLN A 108 -3.31 -8.50 -16.87
C GLN A 108 -4.38 -7.60 -16.23
N GLY A 109 -4.14 -6.30 -16.24
CA GLY A 109 -5.11 -5.27 -15.82
C GLY A 109 -4.77 -4.62 -14.49
N LEU A 110 -5.81 -4.08 -13.85
CA LEU A 110 -5.70 -3.55 -12.48
C LEU A 110 -6.01 -4.66 -11.49
N HIS A 111 -5.06 -4.93 -10.62
CA HIS A 111 -5.25 -5.80 -9.47
C HIS A 111 -5.85 -4.99 -8.32
N GLU A 112 -6.77 -5.60 -7.59
CA GLU A 112 -7.39 -5.00 -6.42
C GLU A 112 -7.24 -5.92 -5.23
N SER A 113 -6.78 -5.33 -4.14
CA SER A 113 -6.53 -6.04 -2.90
C SER A 113 -6.81 -5.12 -1.73
N ASP A 114 -7.07 -5.72 -0.58
CA ASP A 114 -7.07 -5.05 0.70
C ASP A 114 -5.68 -5.20 1.32
N CYS A 115 -4.89 -4.11 1.32
CA CYS A 115 -3.61 -4.10 2.01
C CYS A 115 -3.83 -3.96 3.52
N ILE A 116 -3.12 -4.78 4.29
CA ILE A 116 -3.14 -4.77 5.75
C ILE A 116 -1.83 -4.14 6.25
N PHE A 117 -1.97 -3.04 6.97
CA PHE A 117 -0.86 -2.26 7.50
C PHE A 117 -0.80 -2.33 9.01
N ALA A 118 0.41 -2.39 9.55
CA ALA A 118 0.68 -2.15 10.96
C ALA A 118 1.35 -0.79 11.14
N VAL A 119 1.02 -0.10 12.22
CA VAL A 119 1.69 1.15 12.62
C VAL A 119 2.54 0.84 13.83
N GLU A 120 3.85 0.97 13.69
CA GLU A 120 4.80 0.69 14.77
C GLU A 120 4.70 1.78 15.85
N ALA A 121 4.39 1.35 17.07
CA ALA A 121 4.28 2.23 18.22
C ALA A 121 5.62 2.93 18.50
N GLY A 122 5.59 4.25 18.71
CA GLY A 122 6.76 5.06 19.05
C GLY A 122 7.56 5.59 17.85
N LEU A 123 7.61 4.87 16.73
CA LEU A 123 8.29 5.33 15.50
C LEU A 123 7.33 5.95 14.48
N GLY A 124 6.03 5.64 14.54
CA GLY A 124 5.05 6.11 13.56
C GLY A 124 5.32 5.57 12.15
N THR A 125 6.10 4.49 12.06
CA THR A 125 6.43 3.80 10.81
C THR A 125 5.25 2.91 10.41
N VAL A 126 4.90 2.97 9.13
CA VAL A 126 3.85 2.12 8.55
C VAL A 126 4.52 0.97 7.82
N ALA A 127 4.12 -0.26 8.15
CA ALA A 127 4.60 -1.47 7.51
C ALA A 127 3.44 -2.23 6.88
N LEU A 128 3.65 -2.77 5.67
CA LEU A 128 2.74 -3.74 5.08
C LEU A 128 3.02 -5.12 5.71
N VAL A 129 1.97 -5.75 6.23
CA VAL A 129 2.05 -7.05 6.90
C VAL A 129 1.37 -8.18 6.11
N GLY A 130 0.45 -7.81 5.24
CA GLY A 130 -0.20 -8.76 4.33
C GLY A 130 -1.16 -8.08 3.37
N GLU A 131 -1.72 -8.89 2.49
CA GLU A 131 -2.73 -8.50 1.52
C GLU A 131 -3.85 -9.54 1.48
N CYS A 132 -5.09 -9.07 1.35
CA CYS A 132 -6.23 -9.92 1.03
C CYS A 132 -6.65 -9.70 -0.42
N SER A 133 -6.66 -10.75 -1.22
CA SER A 133 -7.22 -10.68 -2.56
C SER A 133 -8.74 -10.50 -2.53
N ARG A 134 -9.35 -10.12 -3.65
CA ARG A 134 -10.82 -10.10 -3.80
C ARG A 134 -11.52 -11.43 -3.54
N GLN A 135 -10.79 -12.55 -3.60
CA GLN A 135 -11.31 -13.88 -3.31
C GLN A 135 -11.23 -14.23 -1.81
N GLY A 136 -10.70 -13.31 -0.99
CA GLY A 136 -10.49 -13.52 0.44
C GLY A 136 -9.23 -14.33 0.76
N GLU A 137 -8.34 -14.53 -0.23
CA GLU A 137 -7.06 -15.19 0.01
C GLU A 137 -6.09 -14.23 0.69
N LEU A 138 -5.60 -14.64 1.85
CA LEU A 138 -4.67 -13.88 2.67
C LEU A 138 -3.22 -14.27 2.33
N SER A 139 -2.42 -13.31 1.89
CA SER A 139 -0.99 -13.48 1.66
C SER A 139 -0.18 -12.69 2.69
N ALA A 140 0.69 -13.38 3.41
CA ALA A 140 1.65 -12.76 4.32
C ALA A 140 2.80 -12.13 3.54
N VAL A 141 3.31 -10.99 4.02
CA VAL A 141 4.57 -10.44 3.51
C VAL A 141 5.70 -11.00 4.38
N ASP A 142 6.63 -11.75 3.76
CA ASP A 142 7.71 -12.50 4.45
C ASP A 142 8.60 -11.62 5.36
N CYS A 143 8.70 -10.33 5.06
CA CYS A 143 9.39 -9.32 5.85
C CYS A 143 8.48 -8.09 5.93
N CYS A 144 8.23 -7.54 7.12
CA CYS A 144 7.50 -6.27 7.24
C CYS A 144 8.07 -5.22 6.28
N GLU A 145 7.36 -4.92 5.19
CA GLU A 145 7.83 -4.00 4.17
C GLU A 145 7.51 -2.58 4.60
N LEU A 146 8.55 -1.77 4.77
CA LEU A 146 8.36 -0.36 5.08
C LEU A 146 7.66 0.32 3.90
N VAL A 147 6.56 0.96 4.23
CA VAL A 147 5.78 1.75 3.29
C VAL A 147 6.34 3.16 3.29
N VAL A 148 6.21 3.88 2.18
CA VAL A 148 6.32 5.35 2.12
C VAL A 148 5.00 5.88 1.59
N LEU A 149 4.35 6.75 2.35
CA LEU A 149 3.13 7.42 1.90
C LEU A 149 3.50 8.66 1.11
N TRP A 150 3.01 8.75 -0.12
CA TRP A 150 3.01 9.96 -0.92
C TRP A 150 1.60 10.53 -1.01
N GLN A 151 1.50 11.84 -0.82
CA GLN A 151 0.25 12.58 -0.86
C GLN A 151 0.43 13.76 -1.80
N ALA A 152 -0.61 14.06 -2.57
CA ALA A 152 -0.61 15.30 -3.34
C ALA A 152 -0.65 16.52 -2.40
N PRO A 153 -0.19 17.69 -2.88
CA PRO A 153 -0.40 18.97 -2.18
C PRO A 153 -1.86 19.16 -1.74
N SER A 154 -2.07 19.79 -0.60
CA SER A 154 -3.39 19.95 0.03
C SER A 154 -4.44 20.55 -0.91
N GLU A 155 -4.03 21.47 -1.76
CA GLU A 155 -4.89 22.18 -2.70
C GLU A 155 -5.43 21.21 -3.76
N LEU A 156 -4.57 20.34 -4.30
CA LEU A 156 -4.96 19.33 -5.28
C LEU A 156 -5.72 18.17 -4.63
N ARG A 157 -5.32 17.78 -3.42
CA ARG A 157 -5.99 16.73 -2.65
C ARG A 157 -7.41 17.13 -2.28
N GLY A 158 -7.66 18.40 -1.98
CA GLY A 158 -8.99 18.93 -1.69
C GLY A 158 -9.95 18.91 -2.89
N LEU A 159 -9.45 18.86 -4.13
CA LEU A 159 -10.26 18.75 -5.34
C LEU A 159 -10.71 17.30 -5.61
N VAL A 160 -9.96 16.32 -5.12
CA VAL A 160 -10.18 14.90 -5.41
C VAL A 160 -11.00 14.27 -4.29
N SER A 161 -12.32 14.23 -4.48
CA SER A 161 -13.20 13.52 -3.56
C SER A 161 -13.06 11.99 -3.69
N PRO A 162 -13.37 11.22 -2.63
CA PRO A 162 -13.43 9.75 -2.70
C PRO A 162 -14.29 9.22 -3.86
N GLY A 163 -15.40 9.89 -4.17
CA GLY A 163 -16.28 9.51 -5.28
C GLY A 163 -15.60 9.63 -6.64
N ILE A 164 -14.79 10.68 -6.84
CA ILE A 164 -14.01 10.86 -8.07
C ILE A 164 -12.99 9.73 -8.23
N VAL A 165 -12.27 9.37 -7.16
CA VAL A 165 -11.31 8.26 -7.20
C VAL A 165 -12.01 6.95 -7.58
N GLN A 166 -13.14 6.64 -6.95
CA GLN A 166 -13.91 5.43 -7.27
C GLN A 166 -14.40 5.40 -8.71
N GLN A 167 -14.92 6.53 -9.22
CA GLN A 167 -15.34 6.65 -10.62
C GLN A 167 -14.16 6.42 -11.57
N VAL A 168 -13.05 7.13 -11.35
CA VAL A 168 -11.84 7.02 -12.19
C VAL A 168 -11.31 5.59 -12.20
N VAL A 169 -11.25 4.94 -11.05
CA VAL A 169 -10.82 3.55 -10.92
C VAL A 169 -11.76 2.60 -11.66
N ALA A 170 -13.07 2.80 -11.57
CA ALA A 170 -14.05 2.02 -12.33
C ALA A 170 -13.88 2.20 -13.85
N GLU A 171 -13.68 3.43 -14.32
CA GLU A 171 -13.41 3.72 -15.73
C GLU A 171 -12.09 3.12 -16.22
N MET A 172 -11.04 3.17 -15.40
CA MET A 172 -9.75 2.55 -15.70
C MET A 172 -9.92 1.05 -15.90
N LYS A 173 -10.65 0.37 -15.02
CA LYS A 173 -10.96 -1.06 -15.14
C LYS A 173 -11.74 -1.37 -16.41
N ALA A 174 -12.80 -0.59 -16.69
CA ALA A 174 -13.62 -0.79 -17.88
C ALA A 174 -12.79 -0.67 -19.17
N LYS A 175 -11.96 0.38 -19.26
CA LYS A 175 -11.08 0.62 -20.43
C LYS A 175 -9.98 -0.43 -20.56
N MET A 176 -9.41 -0.92 -19.46
CA MET A 176 -8.40 -1.98 -19.50
C MET A 176 -8.96 -3.34 -19.90
N ARG A 177 -10.24 -3.63 -19.63
CA ARG A 177 -10.92 -4.84 -20.15
C ARG A 177 -11.15 -4.76 -21.66
N GLN A 178 -11.42 -3.57 -22.18
CA GLN A 178 -11.78 -3.36 -23.60
C GLN A 178 -10.57 -3.30 -24.52
N ALA A 179 -9.49 -2.67 -24.08
CA ALA A 179 -8.24 -2.67 -24.81
C ALA A 179 -7.47 -3.94 -24.45
N CYS A 180 -7.09 -4.77 -25.42
CA CYS A 180 -6.14 -5.87 -25.17
C CYS A 180 -4.76 -5.26 -24.86
N TRP A 181 -4.57 -4.74 -23.65
CA TRP A 181 -3.28 -4.28 -23.16
C TRP A 181 -2.38 -5.51 -23.04
N ARG A 182 -1.68 -5.86 -24.12
CA ARG A 182 -0.67 -6.93 -24.14
C ARG A 182 0.48 -6.62 -23.18
N ASN A 183 0.75 -5.33 -22.96
CA ASN A 183 1.68 -4.80 -21.97
C ASN A 183 0.91 -3.80 -21.11
N GLY A 184 0.36 -4.24 -19.98
CA GLY A 184 -0.35 -3.38 -19.03
C GLY A 184 0.54 -2.23 -18.53
N PRO A 185 -0.05 -1.11 -18.05
CA PRO A 185 0.73 -0.03 -17.47
C PRO A 185 1.47 -0.56 -16.24
N ILE A 186 2.73 -0.16 -16.06
CA ILE A 186 3.46 -0.46 -14.82
C ILE A 186 2.82 0.27 -13.64
N CYS A 187 2.99 -0.25 -12.42
CA CYS A 187 2.43 0.29 -11.18
C CYS A 187 2.55 1.83 -11.03
N THR A 188 3.68 2.44 -11.43
CA THR A 188 3.84 3.91 -11.44
C THR A 188 2.91 4.62 -12.42
N SER A 189 2.66 4.04 -13.59
CA SER A 189 1.74 4.59 -14.59
C SER A 189 0.29 4.55 -14.10
N VAL A 190 -0.11 3.55 -13.30
CA VAL A 190 -1.45 3.51 -12.68
C VAL A 190 -1.68 4.73 -11.80
N ALA A 191 -0.71 5.06 -10.95
CA ALA A 191 -0.81 6.22 -10.06
C ALA A 191 -0.91 7.55 -10.84
N ILE A 192 -0.08 7.72 -11.87
CA ILE A 192 -0.10 8.90 -12.74
C ILE A 192 -1.44 9.01 -13.48
N ILE A 193 -1.90 7.94 -14.11
CA ILE A 193 -3.16 7.91 -14.86
C ILE A 193 -4.35 8.19 -13.94
N CYS A 194 -4.34 7.62 -12.72
CA CYS A 194 -5.38 7.85 -11.73
C CYS A 194 -5.46 9.34 -11.38
N TRP A 195 -4.34 9.97 -11.00
CA TRP A 195 -4.32 11.39 -10.64
C TRP A 195 -4.66 12.32 -11.80
N GLN A 196 -4.13 12.07 -13.00
CA GLN A 196 -4.48 12.86 -14.19
C GLN A 196 -5.99 12.85 -14.44
N ARG A 197 -6.63 11.68 -14.37
CA ARG A 197 -8.08 11.57 -14.56
C ARG A 197 -8.87 12.19 -13.44
N CYS A 198 -8.44 12.01 -12.18
CA CYS A 198 -9.11 12.64 -11.04
C CYS A 198 -9.13 14.16 -11.18
N LEU A 199 -8.01 14.77 -11.57
CA LEU A 199 -7.91 16.20 -11.80
C LEU A 199 -8.77 16.67 -13.00
N CYS A 200 -8.83 15.88 -14.08
CA CYS A 200 -9.72 16.18 -15.21
C CYS A 200 -11.21 16.07 -14.85
N CYS A 201 -11.59 15.20 -13.91
CA CYS A 201 -12.97 15.07 -13.44
C CYS A 201 -13.36 16.13 -12.39
N ALA A 202 -12.37 16.71 -11.70
CA ALA A 202 -12.59 17.72 -10.67
C ALA A 202 -12.63 19.16 -11.21
N ALA A 203 -12.15 19.37 -12.45
CA ALA A 203 -12.18 20.64 -13.16
C ALA A 203 -13.50 20.80 -13.96
#